data_AF-A0A2N5BQ11-F1
#
_entry.id   AF-A0A2N5BQ11-F1
#
_cell.length_a   1.000
_cell.length_b   1.000
_cell.length_c   1.000
_cell.angle_alpha   90.00
_cell.angle_beta   90.00
_cell.angle_gamma   90.00
#
_symmetry.space_group_name_H-M   'P 1'
#
loop_
_entity.id
_entity.type
_entity.pdbx_description
1 polymer ?
#
loop_
_entity_poly.entity_id
_entity_poly.type
_entity_poly.pdbx_seq_one_letter_code
_entity_poly.pdbx_strand_id
1 'polypeptide(L)' 'MDTTTSIVLYVYRCEACGHAGQLHLAESATKVTTACASCGAGVQAEWDGGVEMTTNEPE' A
#
# COMPACT_ATOMS: atom_id res chain seq x y z
N MET A 1 23.37 7.44 -2.72
CA MET A 1 22.57 6.20 -2.66
C MET A 1 21.13 6.67 -2.76
N ASP A 2 20.67 6.90 -4.00
CA ASP A 2 19.28 7.26 -4.24
C ASP A 2 18.43 6.07 -3.86
N THR A 3 17.76 6.16 -2.72
CA THR A 3 16.72 5.21 -2.36
C THR A 3 15.50 5.58 -3.19
N THR A 4 15.49 5.15 -4.46
CA THR A 4 14.29 5.23 -5.30
C THR A 4 13.25 4.31 -4.68
N THR A 5 12.48 4.86 -3.76
CA THR A 5 11.41 4.13 -3.09
C THR A 5 10.21 4.12 -4.03
N SER A 6 10.05 3.01 -4.77
CA SER A 6 8.90 2.78 -5.63
C SER A 6 7.62 2.84 -4.79
N ILE A 7 6.67 3.70 -5.18
CA ILE A 7 5.35 3.75 -4.53
C ILE A 7 4.48 2.66 -5.16
N VAL A 8 3.99 1.74 -4.35
CA VAL A 8 3.19 0.59 -4.77
C VAL A 8 1.81 0.59 -4.12
N LEU A 9 0.87 -0.14 -4.74
CA LEU A 9 -0.49 -0.28 -4.24
C LEU A 9 -0.61 -1.45 -3.26
N TYR A 10 -1.03 -1.13 -2.04
CA TYR A 10 -1.44 -2.11 -1.05
C TYR A 10 -2.96 -2.16 -0.96
N VAL A 11 -3.52 -3.36 -0.87
CA VAL A 11 -4.94 -3.64 -0.68
C VAL A 11 -5.15 -4.35 0.64
N TYR A 12 -6.23 -4.04 1.34
CA TYR A 12 -6.56 -4.69 2.59
C TYR A 12 -8.05 -4.91 2.73
N ARG A 13 -8.42 -5.87 3.58
CA ARG A 13 -9.79 -6.04 4.06
C ARG A 13 -9.80 -5.96 5.57
N CYS A 14 -10.57 -5.04 6.11
CA CYS A 14 -10.70 -4.88 7.54
C CYS A 14 -11.59 -5.98 8.12
N GLU A 15 -11.09 -6.78 9.05
CA GLU A 15 -11.87 -7.81 9.73
C GLU A 15 -12.88 -7.21 10.73
N ALA A 16 -12.64 -6.00 11.22
CA ALA A 16 -13.52 -5.35 12.20
C ALA A 16 -14.80 -4.77 11.58
N CYS A 17 -14.71 -4.14 10.41
CA CYS A 17 -15.85 -3.49 9.74
C CYS A 17 -16.19 -4.09 8.37
N GLY A 18 -15.39 -5.04 7.87
CA GLY A 18 -15.58 -5.66 6.54
C GLY A 18 -15.16 -4.78 5.36
N HIS A 19 -14.71 -3.54 5.60
CA HIS A 19 -14.34 -2.59 4.56
C HIS A 19 -13.09 -3.06 3.80
N ALA A 20 -13.19 -3.10 2.47
CA ALA A 20 -12.04 -3.27 1.59
C ALA A 20 -11.49 -1.88 1.24
N GLY A 21 -10.21 -1.66 1.51
CA GLY A 21 -9.53 -0.40 1.24
C GLY A 21 -8.23 -0.62 0.49
N GLN A 22 -7.71 0.46 -0.08
CA GLN A 22 -6.45 0.47 -0.79
C GLN A 22 -5.63 1.70 -0.40
N LEU A 23 -4.31 1.59 -0.39
CA LEU A 23 -3.40 2.67 -0.05
C LEU A 23 -2.10 2.57 -0.85
N HIS A 24 -1.55 3.73 -1.21
CA HIS A 24 -0.27 3.82 -1.89
C HIS A 24 0.82 4.10 -0.87
N LEU A 25 1.81 3.21 -0.79
CA LEU A 25 2.94 3.33 0.13
C LEU A 25 4.23 2.98 -0.60
N ALA A 26 5.33 3.47 -0.05
CA ALA A 26 6.66 2.96 -0.33
C ALA A 26 6.70 1.43 -0.29
N GLU A 27 7.23 0.81 -1.34
CA GLU A 27 7.54 -0.61 -1.32
C GLU A 27 8.59 -0.84 -0.23
N SER A 28 8.15 -1.44 0.87
CA SER A 28 9.03 -1.80 1.98
C SER A 28 8.94 -3.28 2.33
N ALA A 29 7.78 -3.91 2.07
CA ALA A 29 7.53 -5.32 2.33
C ALA A 29 6.28 -5.80 1.54
N THR A 30 6.11 -7.09 1.36
CA THR A 30 4.90 -7.67 0.72
C THR A 30 3.61 -7.44 1.53
N LYS A 31 3.75 -7.25 2.85
CA LYS A 31 2.65 -6.99 3.80
C LYS A 31 3.04 -5.83 4.71
N VAL A 32 2.12 -4.91 4.94
CA VAL A 32 2.30 -3.77 5.84
C VAL A 32 1.12 -3.62 6.78
N THR A 33 1.38 -3.25 8.03
CA THR A 33 0.32 -2.97 9.00
C THR A 33 -0.04 -1.49 8.95
N THR A 34 -1.32 -1.20 8.74
CA THR A 34 -1.84 0.17 8.66
C THR A 34 -3.17 0.27 9.42
N ALA A 35 -3.73 1.47 9.51
CA ALA A 35 -5.06 1.69 10.06
C ALA A 35 -6.12 1.67 8.95
N CYS A 36 -7.27 1.06 9.23
CA CYS A 36 -8.41 1.10 8.31
C CYS A 36 -8.93 2.54 8.18
N ALA A 37 -9.08 3.03 6.96
CA ALA A 37 -9.60 4.36 6.68
C ALA A 37 -11.07 4.55 7.13
N SER A 38 -11.82 3.45 7.26
CA SER A 38 -13.23 3.49 7.65
C SER A 38 -13.46 3.46 9.15
N CYS A 39 -12.70 2.69 9.92
CA CYS A 39 -12.94 2.49 11.36
C CYS A 39 -11.72 2.72 12.25
N GLY A 40 -10.53 2.92 11.68
CA GLY A 40 -9.28 3.11 12.41
C GLY A 40 -8.69 1.83 13.01
N ALA A 41 -9.32 0.67 12.84
CA ALA A 41 -8.77 -0.60 13.33
C ALA A 41 -7.46 -0.97 12.61
N GLY A 42 -6.54 -1.65 13.30
CA GLY A 42 -5.33 -2.18 12.69
C GLY A 42 -5.66 -3.23 11.63
N VAL A 43 -5.13 -3.07 10.43
CA VAL A 43 -5.34 -3.96 9.29
C VAL A 43 -4.01 -4.28 8.63
N GLN A 44 -3.89 -5.51 8.13
CA GLN A 44 -2.76 -5.92 7.32
C GLN A 44 -3.10 -5.70 5.84
N ALA A 45 -2.35 -4.83 5.18
CA ALA A 45 -2.46 -4.59 3.76
C ALA A 45 -1.40 -5.39 3.01
N GLU A 46 -1.82 -6.00 1.92
CA GLU A 46 -1.00 -6.82 1.04
C GLU A 46 -0.71 -6.05 -0.24
N TRP A 47 0.54 -6.10 -0.67
CA TRP A 47 0.90 -5.56 -1.97
C TRP A 47 0.21 -6.41 -3.05
N ASP A 48 -0.54 -5.75 -3.93
CA ASP A 48 -1.34 -6.39 -4.99
C ASP A 48 -0.47 -6.91 -6.16
N GLY A 49 0.86 -6.75 -6.10
CA GLY A 49 1.77 -7.15 -7.19
C GLY A 49 1.76 -6.19 -8.38
N GLY A 50 1.08 -5.04 -8.26
CA GLY A 50 0.92 -4.05 -9.33
C GLY A 50 2.23 -3.35 -9.68
N VAL A 51 2.54 -3.33 -10.97
CA VAL A 51 3.72 -2.74 -11.64
C VAL A 51 4.21 -1.45 -10.99
N GLU A 52 5.54 -1.37 -10.82
CA GLU A 52 6.24 -0.16 -10.40
C GLU A 52 5.78 1.02 -11.28
N MET A 53 5.15 2.02 -10.67
CA MET A 53 4.99 3.32 -11.33
C MET A 53 6.37 3.98 -11.27
N THR A 54 7.26 3.61 -12.19
CA THR A 54 8.43 4.44 -12.48
C THR A 54 7.85 5.77 -12.97
N THR A 55 7.96 6.82 -12.15
CA THR A 55 7.78 8.18 -12.63
C THR A 55 8.91 8.42 -13.62
N ASN A 56 8.69 8.06 -14.89
CA ASN A 56 9.51 8.57 -15.98
C ASN A 56 9.20 10.07 -16.06
N GLU A 57 9.96 10.87 -15.33
CA GLU A 57 10.09 12.29 -15.65
C GLU A 57 10.61 12.37 -17.10
N PRO A 58 9.85 12.93 -18.06
CA PRO A 58 10.37 13.17 -19.39
C PRO A 58 11.47 14.25 -19.32
N GLU A 59 12.50 13.99 -20.10
CA GLU A 59 13.81 14.65 -20.24
C GLU A 59 13.79 16.18 -20.34
#